data_AF-A0A2G9Z3F5-F1
#
_entry.id   AF-A0A2G9Z3F5-F1
#
_cell.length_a   1.000
_cell.length_b   1.000
_cell.length_c   1.000
_cell.angle_alpha   90.00
_cell.angle_beta   90.00
_cell.angle_gamma   90.00
#
_symmetry.space_group_name_H-M   'P 1'
#
loop_
_entity.id
_entity.type
_entity.pdbx_description
1 polymer ?
#
loop_
_entity_poly.entity_id
_entity_poly.type
_entity_poly.pdbx_seq_one_letter_code
_entity_poly.pdbx_strand_id
1 'polypeptide(L)'
;MVKNGQSAQEDLMVRRQSWSFRVQIKKGSGFDEGLAVMFYADDLGNPTELFPWNPNGSPLGIAGLCSPCGRHTYTMPHAERLLRPHTGGWVPDHMRNLEASYYLRVFQNLREFAEEHQKND
;
A
#
# COMPACT_ATOMS: atom_id res chain seq x y z
N MET A 1 -22.76 -36.32 27.26
CA MET A 1 -21.99 -36.11 26.01
C MET A 1 -21.83 -34.61 25.81
N VAL A 2 -20.62 -34.08 26.04
CA VAL A 2 -20.28 -32.66 25.87
C VAL A 2 -19.19 -32.57 24.81
N LYS A 3 -19.39 -31.69 23.82
CA LYS A 3 -18.46 -30.75 23.15
C LYS A 3 -19.14 -30.31 21.84
N ASN A 4 -19.73 -29.11 21.86
CA ASN A 4 -19.15 -27.83 21.40
C ASN A 4 -19.01 -27.84 19.86
N GLY A 5 -19.73 -27.02 19.09
CA GLY A 5 -19.84 -25.57 19.29
C GLY A 5 -18.82 -24.80 18.42
N GLN A 6 -18.49 -25.33 17.24
CA GLN A 6 -17.79 -24.69 16.12
C GLN A 6 -18.62 -25.13 14.89
N SER A 7 -18.98 -24.35 13.88
CA SER A 7 -18.35 -23.19 13.26
C SER A 7 -19.41 -22.56 12.34
N ALA A 8 -19.85 -21.34 12.64
CA ALA A 8 -20.55 -20.50 11.66
C ALA A 8 -19.86 -19.14 11.53
N GLN A 9 -19.22 -18.68 12.61
CA GLN A 9 -18.34 -17.49 12.59
C GLN A 9 -16.97 -17.77 11.96
N GLU A 10 -16.43 -18.99 12.08
CA GLU A 10 -15.15 -19.35 11.44
C GLU A 10 -15.29 -19.46 9.91
N ASP A 11 -16.45 -19.91 9.41
CA ASP A 11 -16.71 -20.06 7.97
C ASP A 11 -17.02 -18.71 7.28
N LEU A 12 -17.45 -17.71 8.05
CA LEU A 12 -17.60 -16.31 7.60
C LEU A 12 -16.27 -15.55 7.53
N MET A 13 -15.24 -15.97 8.28
CA MET A 13 -13.91 -15.35 8.20
C MET A 13 -13.10 -15.78 6.98
N VAL A 14 -13.40 -16.93 6.38
CA VAL A 14 -12.62 -17.47 5.25
C VAL A 14 -13.07 -16.90 3.89
N ARG A 15 -14.32 -16.43 3.77
CA ARG A 15 -14.91 -15.99 2.48
C ARG A 15 -14.76 -14.50 2.14
N ARG A 16 -14.04 -13.73 2.96
CA ARG A 16 -13.84 -12.28 2.77
C ARG A 16 -12.38 -11.87 2.56
N GLN A 17 -11.50 -12.81 2.24
CA GLN A 17 -10.12 -12.49 1.84
C GLN A 17 -10.06 -11.92 0.41
N SER A 18 -10.74 -10.79 0.20
CA SER A 18 -10.33 -9.82 -0.81
C SER A 18 -9.05 -9.20 -0.26
N TRP A 19 -7.90 -9.67 -0.74
CA TRP A 19 -6.59 -9.09 -0.45
C TRP A 19 -6.53 -7.67 -1.04
N SER A 20 -7.18 -6.73 -0.36
CA SER A 20 -7.14 -5.30 -0.67
C SER A 20 -6.03 -4.68 0.14
N PHE A 21 -4.85 -4.52 -0.46
CA PHE A 21 -3.75 -3.78 0.18
C PHE A 21 -4.10 -2.30 0.19
N ARG A 22 -4.46 -1.76 1.37
CA ARG A 22 -4.63 -0.32 1.57
C ARG A 22 -3.31 0.25 2.06
N VAL A 23 -2.81 1.19 1.28
CA VAL A 23 -1.58 1.89 1.56
C VAL A 23 -1.86 3.38 1.55
N GLN A 24 -1.42 4.08 2.58
CA GLN A 24 -1.48 5.54 2.63
C GLN A 24 -0.13 6.13 2.31
N ILE A 25 -0.12 7.13 1.43
CA ILE A 25 1.05 7.99 1.23
C ILE A 25 0.84 9.24 2.08
N LYS A 26 1.62 9.36 3.16
CA LYS A 26 1.60 10.52 4.07
C LYS A 26 3.05 10.88 4.38
N LYS A 27 3.37 12.17 4.48
CA LYS A 27 4.60 12.59 5.15
C LYS A 27 4.41 12.32 6.64
N GLY A 28 5.01 11.24 7.15
CA GLY A 28 4.87 10.84 8.55
C GLY A 28 5.65 11.79 9.47
N SER A 29 5.09 12.05 10.66
CA SER A 29 5.74 12.83 11.74
C SER A 29 6.31 11.93 12.85
N GLY A 30 6.70 10.68 12.55
CA GLY A 30 7.06 9.68 13.56
C GLY A 30 8.15 8.71 13.10
N PHE A 31 9.39 9.20 13.12
CA PHE A 31 10.74 8.59 13.16
C PHE A 31 11.65 9.76 12.75
N ASP A 32 12.81 9.94 13.40
CA ASP A 32 13.57 11.20 13.60
C ASP A 32 13.72 12.22 12.44
N GLU A 33 13.35 11.92 11.20
CA GLU A 33 13.48 12.83 10.05
C GLU A 33 12.27 12.85 9.09
N GLY A 34 11.13 12.22 9.43
CA GLY A 34 9.93 12.25 8.57
C GLY A 34 10.11 11.53 7.22
N LEU A 35 10.98 10.51 7.22
CA LEU A 35 11.37 9.73 6.04
C LEU A 35 10.36 8.64 5.66
N ALA A 36 9.44 8.31 6.56
CA ALA A 36 8.35 7.38 6.27
C ALA A 36 7.30 8.06 5.40
N VAL A 37 7.12 7.52 4.19
CA VAL A 37 6.25 8.09 3.15
C VAL A 37 5.05 7.21 2.86
N MET A 38 5.05 5.96 3.33
CA MET A 38 4.06 4.95 2.97
C MET A 38 3.75 4.03 4.14
N PHE A 39 2.46 3.79 4.40
CA PHE A 39 1.98 3.02 5.56
C PHE A 39 0.90 2.02 5.16
N TYR A 40 0.95 0.81 5.71
CA TYR A 40 -0.18 -0.13 5.77
C TYR A 40 -1.27 0.45 6.66
N ALA A 41 -2.51 0.38 6.20
CA ALA A 41 -3.64 0.97 6.90
C ALA A 41 -4.81 0.00 7.10
N ASP A 42 -5.53 0.17 8.20
CA ASP A 42 -6.80 -0.49 8.45
C ASP A 42 -7.92 0.03 7.51
N ASP A 43 -9.13 -0.50 7.67
CA ASP A 43 -10.29 -0.08 6.85
C ASP A 43 -10.76 1.36 7.13
N LEU A 44 -10.37 1.95 8.25
CA LEU A 44 -10.62 3.34 8.58
C LEU A 44 -9.52 4.28 8.06
N GLY A 45 -8.45 3.73 7.49
CA GLY A 45 -7.32 4.48 7.00
C GLY A 45 -6.35 4.92 8.10
N ASN A 46 -6.28 4.21 9.22
CA ASN A 46 -5.26 4.44 10.24
C ASN A 46 -4.08 3.50 10.02
N PRO A 47 -2.81 3.96 10.18
CA PRO A 47 -1.66 3.08 10.19
C PRO A 47 -1.82 1.94 11.20
N THR A 48 -1.43 0.72 10.82
CA THR A 48 -1.65 -0.46 11.66
C THR A 48 -0.49 -1.44 11.60
N GLU A 49 -0.26 -2.15 12.70
CA GLU A 49 0.69 -3.26 12.83
C GLU A 49 -0.02 -4.62 12.77
N LEU A 50 -1.35 -4.62 12.72
CA LEU A 50 -2.16 -5.82 12.85
C LEU A 50 -2.31 -6.55 11.51
N PHE A 51 -2.10 -7.86 11.56
CA PHE A 51 -2.48 -8.77 10.48
C PHE A 51 -4.02 -8.82 10.36
N PRO A 52 -4.62 -8.88 9.14
CA PRO A 52 -3.97 -9.01 7.84
C PRO A 52 -3.62 -7.68 7.14
N TRP A 53 -4.05 -6.52 7.66
CA TRP A 53 -3.83 -5.22 7.00
C TRP A 53 -2.34 -4.87 6.88
N ASN A 54 -1.55 -5.24 7.89
CA ASN A 54 -0.10 -5.25 7.82
C ASN A 54 0.40 -6.69 7.65
N PRO A 55 0.87 -7.07 6.44
CA PRO A 55 1.21 -8.47 6.13
C PRO A 55 2.55 -8.92 6.72
N ASN A 56 3.43 -7.99 7.09
CA ASN A 56 4.79 -8.30 7.55
C ASN A 56 5.07 -7.86 8.99
N GLY A 57 4.09 -7.23 9.66
CA GLY A 57 4.21 -6.75 11.03
C GLY A 57 5.18 -5.57 11.18
N SER A 58 5.44 -4.80 10.11
CA SER A 58 6.31 -3.63 10.19
C SER A 58 5.85 -2.67 11.29
N PRO A 59 6.76 -2.20 12.18
CA PRO A 59 6.43 -1.21 13.21
C PRO A 59 5.81 0.06 12.62
N LEU A 60 4.87 0.64 13.35
CA LEU A 60 4.09 1.83 12.96
C LEU A 60 3.34 1.67 11.62
N GLY A 61 3.23 0.44 11.10
CA GLY A 61 2.67 0.17 9.79
C GLY A 61 3.55 0.60 8.62
N ILE A 62 4.84 0.86 8.79
CA ILE A 62 5.69 1.42 7.73
C ILE A 62 5.83 0.43 6.55
N ALA A 63 5.49 0.90 5.36
CA ALA A 63 5.56 0.15 4.10
C ALA A 63 6.54 0.77 3.08
N GLY A 64 7.07 1.96 3.35
CA GLY A 64 8.06 2.60 2.48
C GLY A 64 8.73 3.83 3.10
N LEU A 65 9.97 4.06 2.67
CA LEU A 65 10.88 5.10 3.15
C LEU A 65 11.42 5.91 1.98
N CYS A 66 11.74 7.18 2.23
CA CYS A 66 12.40 8.07 1.28
C CYS A 66 13.68 8.62 1.91
N SER A 67 14.73 8.84 1.11
CA SER A 67 15.94 9.51 1.57
C SER A 67 15.64 10.96 1.97
N PRO A 68 16.45 11.57 2.87
CA PRO A 68 16.24 12.96 3.26
C PRO A 68 16.26 13.96 2.10
N CYS A 69 17.00 13.63 1.03
CA CYS A 69 17.06 14.44 -0.19
C CYS A 69 15.94 14.15 -1.21
N GLY A 70 15.01 13.23 -0.92
CA GLY A 70 13.87 12.92 -1.77
C GLY A 70 14.16 12.07 -3.02
N ARG A 71 15.44 11.78 -3.31
CA ARG A 71 15.87 11.13 -4.57
C ARG A 71 15.77 9.60 -4.58
N HIS A 72 15.79 8.98 -3.41
CA HIS A 72 15.71 7.52 -3.28
C HIS A 72 14.48 7.16 -2.47
N THR A 73 13.54 6.45 -3.09
CA THR A 73 12.34 5.95 -2.42
C THR A 73 12.30 4.44 -2.53
N TYR A 74 12.11 3.77 -1.40
CA TYR A 74 11.93 2.32 -1.30
C TYR A 74 10.54 2.00 -0.79
N THR A 75 9.88 1.02 -1.40
CA THR A 75 8.53 0.57 -1.00
C THR A 75 8.46 -0.95 -1.01
N MET A 76 7.80 -1.53 -0.02
CA MET A 76 7.45 -2.96 -0.01
C MET A 76 6.34 -3.30 -1.00
N PRO A 77 5.29 -2.45 -1.18
CA PRO A 77 4.31 -2.68 -2.23
C PRO A 77 4.93 -2.63 -3.63
N HIS A 78 4.52 -3.58 -4.48
CA HIS A 78 4.93 -3.70 -5.88
C HIS A 78 4.05 -2.84 -6.79
N ALA A 79 4.29 -1.52 -6.82
CA ALA A 79 3.54 -0.56 -7.64
C ALA A 79 3.58 -0.90 -9.15
N GLU A 80 4.67 -1.52 -9.62
CA GLU A 80 4.87 -1.95 -11.00
C GLU A 80 3.88 -3.06 -11.43
N ARG A 81 3.37 -3.85 -10.48
CA ARG A 81 2.37 -4.90 -10.77
C ARG A 81 0.96 -4.34 -10.88
N LEU A 82 0.75 -3.10 -10.45
CA LEU A 82 -0.56 -2.48 -10.33
C LEU A 82 -0.77 -1.34 -11.32
N LEU A 83 0.01 -1.22 -12.41
CA LEU A 83 -0.09 -0.11 -13.37
C LEU A 83 -1.46 0.00 -14.07
N ARG A 84 -2.15 -1.12 -14.24
CA ARG A 84 -3.48 -1.19 -14.88
C ARG A 84 -4.52 -1.55 -13.84
N PRO A 85 -5.75 -0.99 -13.88
CA PRO A 85 -6.75 -1.32 -12.87
C PRO A 85 -7.11 -2.82 -12.82
N HIS A 86 -7.13 -3.51 -13.95
CA HIS A 86 -7.49 -4.93 -14.00
C HIS A 86 -6.47 -5.89 -13.37
N THR A 87 -5.24 -5.45 -13.08
CA THR A 87 -4.22 -6.32 -12.47
C THR A 87 -4.33 -6.41 -10.94
N GLY A 88 -5.16 -5.58 -10.31
CA GLY A 88 -5.45 -5.65 -8.88
C GLY A 88 -6.49 -6.72 -8.53
N GLY A 89 -6.28 -7.44 -7.41
CA GLY A 89 -7.24 -8.46 -6.95
C GLY A 89 -8.63 -7.92 -6.60
N TRP A 90 -8.71 -6.64 -6.22
CA TRP A 90 -9.95 -5.90 -6.08
C TRP A 90 -9.74 -4.45 -6.51
N VAL A 91 -10.69 -3.91 -7.28
CA VAL A 91 -10.69 -2.54 -7.75
C VAL A 91 -12.13 -2.00 -7.72
N PRO A 92 -12.37 -0.77 -7.22
CA PRO A 92 -13.68 -0.12 -7.24
C PRO A 92 -14.26 -0.02 -8.65
N ASP A 93 -15.58 -0.15 -8.81
CA ASP A 93 -16.22 -0.20 -10.13
C ASP A 93 -15.93 1.03 -10.99
N HIS A 94 -15.89 2.22 -10.39
CA HIS A 94 -15.56 3.46 -11.10
C HIS A 94 -14.11 3.52 -11.62
N MET A 95 -13.23 2.65 -11.13
CA MET A 95 -11.82 2.56 -11.56
C MET A 95 -11.58 1.46 -12.59
N ARG A 96 -12.52 0.51 -12.76
CA ARG A 96 -12.33 -0.65 -13.65
C ARG A 96 -12.10 -0.27 -15.12
N ASN A 97 -12.73 0.81 -15.56
CA ASN A 97 -12.66 1.31 -16.93
C ASN A 97 -11.56 2.36 -17.14
N LEU A 98 -10.72 2.62 -16.13
CA LEU A 98 -9.59 3.53 -16.31
C LEU A 98 -8.50 2.85 -17.14
N GLU A 99 -7.81 3.63 -17.97
CA GLU A 99 -6.67 3.13 -18.75
C GLU A 99 -5.47 2.80 -17.85
N ALA A 100 -5.32 3.53 -16.74
CA ALA A 100 -4.22 3.40 -15.80
C ALA A 100 -4.70 3.49 -14.35
N SER A 101 -3.98 2.83 -13.45
CA SER A 101 -4.20 2.99 -12.01
C SER A 101 -3.48 4.21 -11.47
N TYR A 102 -3.77 4.57 -10.22
CA TYR A 102 -3.03 5.62 -9.50
C TYR A 102 -1.55 5.29 -9.32
N TYR A 103 -1.15 4.01 -9.33
CA TYR A 103 0.25 3.62 -9.18
C TYR A 103 1.11 4.07 -10.37
N LEU A 104 0.51 4.27 -11.55
CA LEU A 104 1.24 4.82 -12.70
C LEU A 104 1.84 6.20 -12.40
N ARG A 105 1.20 6.98 -11.51
CA ARG A 105 1.66 8.32 -11.17
C ARG A 105 3.07 8.33 -10.57
N VAL A 106 3.47 7.28 -9.86
CA VAL A 106 4.83 7.14 -9.31
C VAL A 106 5.86 7.17 -10.44
N PHE A 107 5.62 6.45 -11.53
CA PHE A 107 6.53 6.35 -12.67
C PHE A 107 6.51 7.61 -13.54
N GLN A 108 5.36 8.28 -13.64
CA GLN A 108 5.26 9.58 -14.32
C GLN A 108 6.09 10.64 -13.60
N ASN A 109 5.97 10.74 -12.28
CA ASN A 109 6.77 11.67 -11.47
C ASN A 109 8.28 11.37 -11.58
N LEU A 110 8.66 10.08 -11.59
CA LEU A 110 10.07 9.68 -11.78
C LEU A 110 10.61 10.12 -13.15
N ARG A 111 9.81 9.96 -14.21
CA ARG A 111 10.18 10.41 -15.56
C ARG A 111 10.33 11.92 -15.61
N GLU A 112 9.36 12.67 -15.10
CA GLU A 112 9.39 14.14 -15.05
C GLU A 112 10.66 14.62 -14.31
N PHE A 113 10.94 14.04 -13.14
CA PHE A 113 12.15 14.35 -12.38
C PHE A 113 13.44 14.09 -13.18
N ALA A 114 13.52 12.94 -13.86
CA ALA A 114 14.68 12.59 -14.67
C ALA A 114 14.88 13.53 -15.86
N GLU A 115 13.80 13.94 -16.53
CA GLU A 115 13.85 14.90 -17.64
C GLU A 115 14.30 16.29 -17.19
N GLU A 116 13.86 16.75 -16.02
CA GLU A 116 14.29 18.02 -15.43
C GLU A 116 15.79 18.03 -15.05
N HIS A 117 16.33 16.89 -14.63
CA HIS A 117 17.68 16.77 -14.09
C HIS A 117 18.72 16.20 -15.07
N GLN A 118 18.34 15.93 -16.32
CA GLN A 118 19.22 15.42 -17.39
C GLN A 118 20.41 16.32 -17.77
N LYS A 119 20.47 17.56 -17.26
CA LYS A 119 21.49 18.58 -17.65
C LYS A 119 22.49 18.96 -16.54
N ASN A 120 22.41 18.35 -15.36
CA ASN A 120 23.17 18.80 -14.18
C ASN A 120 24.29 17.85 -13.73
N ASP A 121 24.59 16.81 -14.51
CA ASP A 121 25.67 15.84 -14.23
C ASP A 121 26.79 15.91 -15.28
#